data_AF-A0A822J0I3-F1
#
_entry.id   AF-A0A822J0I3-F1
#
_cell.length_a   1.000
_cell.length_b   1.000
_cell.length_c   1.000
_cell.angle_alpha   90.00
_cell.angle_beta   90.00
_cell.angle_gamma   90.00
#
_symmetry.space_group_name_H-M   'P 1'
#
loop_
_entity.id
_entity.type
_entity.pdbx_description
1 polymer ?
#
loop_
_entity_poly.entity_id
_entity_poly.type
_entity_poly.pdbx_seq_one_letter_code
_entity_poly.pdbx_strand_id
1 'polypeptide(L)'
;MRYWLSFDLGLRGNYESLYEWLDAIEAKECGDNIATFITTKTRDQIKEELSKILDEKARIYLIDRKKGGQFIFGKRKVAAPWAGYGEAMVEVEQEV
;
A
#
# COMPACT_ATOMS: atom_id res chain seq x y z
N MET A 1 -7.52 -0.22 -16.37
CA MET A 1 -6.40 0.53 -15.76
C MET A 1 -5.54 -0.43 -14.97
N ARG A 2 -4.21 -0.27 -14.96
CA ARG A 2 -3.30 -1.10 -14.16
C ARG A 2 -3.06 -0.46 -12.80
N TYR A 3 -3.15 -1.28 -11.75
CA TYR A 3 -2.80 -0.91 -10.39
C TYR A 3 -1.71 -1.83 -9.83
N TRP A 4 -0.97 -1.32 -8.86
CA TRP A 4 -0.20 -2.12 -7.91
C TRP A 4 -0.83 -1.96 -6.54
N LEU A 5 -0.98 -3.07 -5.84
CA LEU A 5 -1.50 -3.14 -4.49
C LEU A 5 -0.36 -3.61 -3.60
N SER A 6 0.08 -2.73 -2.71
CA SER A 6 1.00 -3.09 -1.62
C SER A 6 0.18 -3.28 -0.36
N PHE A 7 0.42 -4.37 0.35
CA PHE A 7 -0.33 -4.74 1.54
C PHE A 7 0.56 -5.05 2.73
N ASP A 8 0.02 -4.85 3.92
CA ASP A 8 0.62 -5.30 5.18
C ASP A 8 -0.52 -5.55 6.16
N LEU A 9 -0.84 -6.83 6.37
CA LEU A 9 -1.95 -7.25 7.23
C LEU A 9 -1.49 -7.59 8.67
N GLY A 10 -0.17 -7.50 8.94
CA GLY A 10 0.42 -7.98 10.19
C GLY A 10 0.39 -9.51 10.34
N LEU A 11 0.77 -10.01 11.53
CA LEU A 11 0.97 -11.46 11.76
C LEU A 11 -0.33 -12.30 11.73
N ARG A 12 -1.48 -11.69 11.99
CA ARG A 12 -2.78 -12.36 12.09
C ARG A 12 -3.84 -11.70 11.21
N GLY A 13 -3.39 -11.02 10.17
CA GLY A 13 -4.30 -10.41 9.21
C GLY A 13 -5.05 -11.46 8.40
N ASN A 14 -6.17 -11.06 7.83
CA ASN A 14 -6.98 -11.94 6.98
C ASN A 14 -6.35 -12.09 5.58
N TYR A 15 -5.26 -12.85 5.49
CA TYR A 15 -4.57 -13.14 4.22
C TYR A 15 -5.42 -13.97 3.27
N GLU A 16 -6.21 -14.90 3.80
CA GLU A 16 -7.06 -15.79 3.01
C GLU A 16 -8.03 -14.98 2.13
N SER A 17 -8.84 -14.09 2.72
CA SER A 17 -9.80 -13.30 1.93
C SER A 17 -9.12 -12.31 0.98
N LEU A 18 -7.94 -11.77 1.33
CA LEU A 18 -7.19 -10.93 0.38
C LEU A 18 -6.69 -11.75 -0.80
N TYR A 19 -6.15 -12.94 -0.55
CA TYR A 19 -5.61 -13.82 -1.59
C TYR A 19 -6.72 -14.34 -2.51
N GLU A 20 -7.89 -14.68 -1.96
CA GLU A 20 -9.08 -14.99 -2.75
C GLU A 20 -9.49 -13.82 -3.65
N TRP A 21 -9.50 -12.58 -3.13
CA TRP A 21 -9.84 -11.41 -3.93
C TRP A 21 -8.81 -11.12 -5.03
N LEU A 22 -7.51 -11.31 -4.73
CA LEU A 22 -6.43 -11.15 -5.70
C LEU A 22 -6.48 -12.22 -6.79
N ASP A 23 -6.79 -13.46 -6.44
CA ASP A 23 -6.98 -14.56 -7.40
C ASP A 23 -8.17 -14.28 -8.32
N ALA A 24 -9.31 -13.85 -7.74
CA ALA A 24 -10.52 -13.54 -8.49
C ALA A 24 -10.35 -12.41 -9.53
N ILE A 25 -9.38 -11.49 -9.33
CA ILE A 25 -9.07 -10.41 -10.27
C ILE A 25 -7.86 -10.73 -11.17
N GLU A 26 -7.40 -12.00 -11.16
CA GLU A 26 -6.23 -12.48 -11.91
C GLU A 26 -4.97 -11.64 -11.65
N ALA A 27 -4.78 -11.24 -10.38
CA ALA A 27 -3.62 -10.46 -9.99
C ALA A 27 -2.33 -11.27 -10.16
N LYS A 28 -1.25 -10.58 -10.52
CA LYS A 28 0.10 -11.14 -10.59
C LYS A 28 0.88 -10.73 -9.36
N GLU A 29 1.53 -11.71 -8.72
CA GLU A 29 2.51 -11.46 -7.68
C GLU A 29 3.69 -10.63 -8.23
N CYS A 30 4.19 -9.68 -7.45
CA CYS A 30 5.32 -8.80 -7.82
C CYS A 30 6.37 -8.73 -6.69
N GLY A 31 6.46 -9.77 -5.88
CA GLY A 31 7.29 -9.86 -4.69
C GLY A 31 6.49 -9.75 -3.39
N ASP A 32 7.22 -9.74 -2.28
CA ASP A 32 6.64 -9.82 -0.95
C ASP A 32 5.61 -8.71 -0.71
N ASN A 33 4.38 -9.14 -0.43
CA ASN A 33 3.24 -8.30 -0.14
C ASN A 33 2.91 -7.24 -1.21
N ILE A 34 3.20 -7.53 -2.49
CA ILE A 34 2.87 -6.67 -3.62
C ILE A 34 2.24 -7.49 -4.75
N ALA A 35 1.12 -7.01 -5.27
CA ALA A 35 0.45 -7.59 -6.43
C ALA A 35 0.09 -6.51 -7.47
N THR A 36 -0.09 -6.92 -8.74
CA THR A 36 -0.55 -6.03 -9.81
C THR A 36 -1.68 -6.66 -10.62
N PHE A 37 -2.67 -5.85 -11.00
CA PHE A 37 -3.84 -6.30 -11.77
C PHE A 37 -4.34 -5.21 -12.71
N ILE A 38 -5.15 -5.61 -13.68
CA ILE A 38 -5.85 -4.70 -14.59
C ILE A 38 -7.34 -4.78 -14.29
N THR A 39 -7.98 -3.62 -14.10
CA THR A 39 -9.44 -3.57 -13.87
C THR A 39 -10.04 -2.28 -14.42
N THR A 40 -11.35 -2.30 -14.64
CA THR A 40 -12.17 -1.11 -14.93
C THR A 40 -12.62 -0.39 -13.66
N LYS A 41 -12.47 -1.01 -12.48
CA LYS A 41 -12.85 -0.43 -11.19
C LYS A 41 -12.06 0.85 -10.87
N THR A 42 -12.75 1.81 -10.28
CA THR A 42 -12.13 3.00 -9.70
C THR A 42 -11.43 2.67 -8.38
N ARG A 43 -10.58 3.59 -7.91
CA ARG A 43 -9.90 3.44 -6.61
C ARG A 43 -10.90 3.32 -5.45
N ASP A 44 -12.01 4.05 -5.52
CA ASP A 44 -13.03 4.03 -4.48
C ASP A 44 -13.83 2.72 -4.46
N GLN A 45 -14.09 2.13 -5.63
CA GLN A 45 -14.70 0.80 -5.72
C GLN A 45 -13.78 -0.28 -5.13
N ILE A 46 -12.48 -0.25 -5.46
CA ILE A 46 -11.49 -1.17 -4.90
C ILE A 46 -11.40 -0.98 -3.37
N LYS A 47 -11.40 0.28 -2.91
CA LYS A 47 -11.43 0.60 -1.47
C LYS A 47 -12.62 -0.02 -0.78
N GLU A 48 -13.81 0.15 -1.35
CA GLU A 48 -15.04 -0.36 -0.78
C GLU A 48 -15.02 -1.89 -0.68
N GLU A 49 -14.58 -2.58 -1.74
CA GLU A 49 -14.45 -4.04 -1.76
C GLU A 49 -13.48 -4.54 -0.68
N LEU A 50 -12.27 -3.99 -0.65
CA LEU A 50 -11.25 -4.42 0.32
C LEU A 50 -11.67 -4.12 1.76
N SER A 51 -12.42 -3.03 2.00
CA SER A 51 -12.92 -2.69 3.34
C SER A 51 -13.95 -3.68 3.89
N LYS A 52 -14.56 -4.52 3.03
CA LYS A 52 -15.52 -5.56 3.45
C LYS A 52 -14.85 -6.85 3.91
N ILE A 53 -13.61 -7.08 3.48
CA ILE A 53 -12.87 -8.33 3.74
C ILE A 53 -11.68 -8.15 4.68
N LEU A 54 -11.20 -6.91 4.86
CA LEU A 54 -10.02 -6.59 5.64
C LEU A 54 -10.36 -5.71 6.84
N ASP A 55 -9.63 -5.94 7.94
CA ASP A 55 -9.81 -5.22 9.20
C ASP A 55 -9.13 -3.84 9.20
N GLU A 56 -9.34 -3.07 10.27
CA GLU A 56 -8.74 -1.73 10.42
C GLU A 56 -7.21 -1.73 10.60
N LYS A 57 -6.59 -2.89 10.85
CA LYS A 57 -5.15 -3.03 11.08
C LYS A 57 -4.41 -3.24 9.77
N ALA A 58 -5.08 -3.81 8.78
CA ALA A 58 -4.56 -3.96 7.43
C ALA A 58 -4.20 -2.61 6.82
N ARG A 59 -3.01 -2.53 6.22
CA ARG A 59 -2.48 -1.32 5.58
C ARG A 59 -2.35 -1.57 4.10
N ILE A 60 -3.18 -0.90 3.30
CA ILE A 60 -3.20 -1.08 1.86
C ILE A 60 -2.90 0.23 1.13
N TYR A 61 -1.99 0.13 0.15
CA TYR A 61 -1.71 1.19 -0.82
C TYR A 61 -2.11 0.74 -2.21
N LEU A 62 -2.87 1.58 -2.92
CA LEU A 62 -3.05 1.46 -4.36
C LEU A 62 -2.13 2.41 -5.07
N ILE A 63 -1.42 1.93 -6.06
CA ILE A 63 -0.54 2.74 -6.88
C ILE A 63 -1.02 2.62 -8.32
N ASP A 64 -1.19 3.75 -9.00
CA ASP A 64 -1.25 3.77 -10.45
C ASP A 64 -0.29 4.81 -11.02
N ARG A 65 0.03 4.67 -12.31
CA ARG A 65 1.02 5.52 -12.97
C ARG A 65 0.62 6.99 -13.07
N LYS A 66 -0.67 7.32 -13.08
CA LYS A 66 -1.15 8.69 -13.32
C LYS A 66 -1.31 9.48 -12.03
N LYS A 67 -1.77 8.84 -10.96
CA LYS A 67 -2.13 9.46 -9.68
C LYS A 67 -1.17 9.07 -8.55
N GLY A 68 -0.14 8.28 -8.81
CA GLY A 68 0.84 7.85 -7.81
C GLY A 68 0.24 6.91 -6.76
N GLY A 69 0.91 6.76 -5.63
CA GLY A 69 0.44 5.94 -4.50
C GLY A 69 -0.65 6.66 -3.69
N GLN A 70 -1.75 5.97 -3.43
CA GLN A 70 -2.81 6.40 -2.50
C GLN A 70 -2.99 5.33 -1.43
N PHE A 71 -2.87 5.76 -0.19
CA PHE A 71 -3.28 4.96 0.95
C PHE A 71 -4.80 4.82 0.94
N ILE A 72 -5.28 3.58 0.97
CA ILE A 72 -6.70 3.31 0.81
C ILE A 72 -7.38 3.17 2.17
N PHE A 73 -6.82 2.36 3.07
CA PHE A 73 -7.35 2.10 4.40
C PHE A 73 -6.30 1.49 5.35
N GLY A 74 -6.59 1.57 6.66
CA GLY A 74 -5.76 1.06 7.74
C GLY A 74 -5.23 2.11 8.72
N LYS A 75 -4.33 1.68 9.61
CA LYS A 75 -3.55 2.57 10.48
C LYS A 75 -2.18 2.88 9.88
N ARG A 76 -1.77 4.15 9.88
CA ARG A 76 -0.40 4.53 9.47
C ARG A 76 0.54 4.52 10.68
N LYS A 77 1.77 4.07 10.48
CA LYS A 77 2.84 4.30 11.45
C LYS A 77 3.12 5.81 11.52
N VAL A 78 3.23 6.35 12.74
CA VAL A 78 3.44 7.79 12.97
C VAL A 78 4.81 8.23 12.47
N ALA A 79 5.83 7.37 12.61
CA ALA A 79 7.16 7.58 12.07
C ALA A 79 7.49 6.50 11.03
N ALA A 80 8.17 6.91 9.96
CA ALA A 80 8.72 5.98 9.00
C ALA A 80 9.86 5.18 9.67
N PRO A 81 9.98 3.85 9.44
CA PRO A 81 11.05 3.05 10.05
C PRO A 81 12.47 3.51 9.72
N TRP A 82 12.65 4.18 8.59
CA TRP A 82 13.91 4.75 8.12
C TRP A 82 14.11 6.22 8.54
N ALA A 83 13.21 6.79 9.34
CA ALA A 83 13.39 8.14 9.86
C ALA A 83 14.69 8.20 10.68
N GLY A 84 15.57 9.15 10.35
CA GLY A 84 16.87 9.32 11.01
C GLY A 84 18.00 8.44 10.48
N TYR A 85 17.76 7.55 9.51
CA TYR A 85 18.81 6.74 8.89
C TYR A 85 19.53 7.45 7.73
N GLY A 86 19.02 8.59 7.27
CA GLY A 86 19.69 9.44 6.28
C GLY A 86 20.53 10.51 6.96
N GLU A 87 21.77 10.71 6.50
CA GLU A 87 22.58 11.85 6.91
C GLU A 87 21.90 13.13 6.40
N ALA A 88 21.43 13.98 7.33
CA ALA A 88 21.04 15.33 6.97
C ALA A 88 22.31 16.08 6.55
N MET A 89 22.35 16.61 5.33
CA MET A 89 23.39 17.58 4.97
C MET A 89 23.21 18.80 5.89
N VAL A 90 24.11 18.94 6.86
CA VAL A 90 24.19 20.13 7.69
C VAL A 90 24.80 21.22 6.82
N GLU A 91 24.00 22.14 6.30
CA GLU A 91 24.53 23.41 5.78
C GLU A 91 25.13 24.16 6.97
N VAL A 92 26.46 24.19 7.03
CA VAL A 92 27.19 25.00 8.00
C VAL A 92 27.13 26.44 7.47
N GLU A 93 26.24 27.26 8.04
CA GLU A 93 26.29 28.71 7.82
C GLU A 93 27.63 29.22 8.34
N GLN A 94 28.53 29.62 7.44
CA GLN A 94 29.74 30.35 7.80
C GLN A 94 29.35 31.79 8.16
N GLU A 95 29.42 32.13 9.44
CA GLU A 95 29.47 33.54 9.86
C GLU A 95 30.75 34.19 9.31
N VAL A 96 30.58 35.30 8.58
CA VAL A 96 31.64 36.13 7.97
C VAL A 96 32.05 37.23 8.94
#